data_AF-J9DPT5-F1
#
_entry.id   AF-J9DPT5-F1
#
_cell.length_a   1.000
_cell.length_b   1.000
_cell.length_c   1.000
_cell.angle_alpha   90.00
_cell.angle_beta   90.00
_cell.angle_gamma   90.00
#
_symmetry.space_group_name_H-M   'P 1'
#
loop_
_entity.id
_entity.type
_entity.pdbx_description
1 polymer ?
#
loop_
_entity_poly.entity_id
_entity_poly.type
_entity_poly.pdbx_seq_one_letter_code
_entity_poly.pdbx_strand_id
1 'polypeptide(L)'
;MRKKVFDDLSLRFIIPLTNEDLNQHERLLFAIEEAHWFYTDFYKHQTEKLNFKQFTESLLRYNNMRFSLAEYRDFMRYKKNVPVCGAILFNQHFNKILLVRGYNQRSFYFPKGKKSRDELPEECAIREVYEEVGYNIEEKIIGDGIAVDRRLRLFPVINVREEEIFITKTRNEIAQIKWVPISTIRSSSDMDYSFIKKHLELIVSLQDEFMKTRFRFNMERFDQIWK
;
A
#
# COMPACT_ATOMS: atom_id res chain seq x y z
N MET A 1 24.27 -22.92 -6.92
CA MET A 1 23.44 -22.06 -6.05
C MET A 1 22.34 -21.35 -6.87
N ARG A 2 22.68 -20.57 -7.90
CA ARG A 2 21.70 -19.88 -8.78
C ARG A 2 20.62 -20.80 -9.39
N LYS A 3 21.00 -21.99 -9.87
CA LYS A 3 20.03 -22.99 -10.39
C LYS A 3 18.99 -23.39 -9.34
N LYS A 4 19.41 -23.83 -8.15
CA LYS A 4 18.51 -24.20 -7.04
C LYS A 4 17.54 -23.08 -6.64
N VAL A 5 17.99 -21.82 -6.68
CA VAL A 5 17.14 -20.66 -6.41
C VAL A 5 16.09 -20.49 -7.51
N PHE A 6 16.49 -20.58 -8.77
CA PHE A 6 15.53 -20.48 -9.87
C PHE A 6 14.60 -21.70 -9.97
N ASP A 7 15.03 -22.90 -9.57
CA ASP A 7 14.15 -24.06 -9.42
C ASP A 7 13.04 -23.77 -8.40
N ASP A 8 13.41 -23.31 -7.19
CA ASP A 8 12.45 -22.96 -6.14
C ASP A 8 11.47 -21.85 -6.58
N LEU A 9 11.99 -20.76 -7.17
CA LEU A 9 11.16 -19.67 -7.68
C LEU A 9 10.22 -20.12 -8.80
N SER A 10 10.68 -21.00 -9.70
CA SER A 10 9.86 -21.52 -10.79
C SER A 10 8.75 -22.41 -10.26
N LEU A 11 9.04 -23.27 -9.29
CA LEU A 11 8.05 -24.13 -8.61
C LEU A 11 7.00 -23.31 -7.84
N ARG A 12 7.39 -22.20 -7.22
CA ARG A 12 6.49 -21.36 -6.42
C ARG A 12 5.62 -20.43 -7.25
N PHE A 13 6.18 -19.81 -8.29
CA PHE A 13 5.56 -18.65 -8.95
C PHE A 13 5.25 -18.85 -10.43
N ILE A 14 5.92 -19.79 -11.11
CA ILE A 14 5.72 -20.00 -12.56
C ILE A 14 4.88 -21.24 -12.84
N ILE A 15 5.21 -22.38 -12.23
CA ILE A 15 4.52 -23.66 -12.43
C ILE A 15 3.03 -23.62 -12.03
N PRO A 16 2.62 -22.92 -10.96
CA PRO A 16 1.20 -22.84 -10.60
C PRO A 16 0.34 -22.02 -11.58
N LEU A 17 0.94 -21.28 -12.51
CA LEU A 17 0.20 -20.46 -13.46
C LEU A 17 -0.56 -21.32 -14.47
N THR A 18 -1.78 -20.91 -14.80
CA THR A 18 -2.55 -21.57 -15.85
C THR A 18 -1.97 -21.25 -17.24
N ASN A 19 -2.32 -22.06 -18.25
CA ASN A 19 -1.97 -21.74 -19.64
C ASN A 19 -2.52 -20.38 -20.08
N GLU A 20 -3.65 -19.94 -19.54
CA GLU A 20 -4.18 -18.61 -19.83
C GLU A 20 -3.27 -17.53 -19.24
N ASP A 21 -2.86 -17.66 -17.97
CA ASP A 21 -1.96 -16.71 -17.32
C ASP A 21 -0.59 -16.62 -17.99
N LEU A 22 -0.05 -17.75 -18.46
CA LEU A 22 1.22 -17.79 -19.19
C LEU A 22 1.17 -17.06 -20.55
N ASN A 23 0.00 -17.05 -21.19
CA ASN A 23 -0.22 -16.37 -22.48
C ASN A 23 -0.63 -14.89 -22.31
N GLN A 24 -1.00 -14.47 -21.10
CA GLN A 24 -1.32 -13.08 -20.76
C GLN A 24 -0.08 -12.41 -20.16
N HIS A 25 0.62 -11.60 -20.96
CA HIS A 25 1.92 -11.01 -20.59
C HIS A 25 1.89 -10.25 -19.26
N GLU A 26 0.80 -9.55 -18.93
CA GLU A 26 0.65 -8.86 -17.66
C GLU A 26 0.61 -9.82 -16.48
N ARG A 27 -0.13 -10.94 -16.58
CA ARG A 27 -0.25 -11.95 -15.52
C ARG A 27 1.10 -12.60 -15.23
N LEU A 28 1.78 -13.04 -16.29
CA LEU A 28 3.12 -13.60 -16.19
C LEU A 28 4.10 -12.61 -15.54
N LEU A 29 4.09 -11.34 -15.96
CA LEU A 29 5.03 -10.35 -15.44
C LEU A 29 4.73 -9.92 -13.99
N PHE A 30 3.46 -9.96 -13.53
CA PHE A 30 3.14 -9.83 -12.11
C PHE A 30 3.64 -11.00 -11.28
N ALA A 31 3.46 -12.25 -11.74
CA ALA A 31 4.00 -13.42 -11.04
C ALA A 31 5.53 -13.38 -10.95
N ILE A 32 6.21 -12.92 -12.01
CA ILE A 32 7.67 -12.70 -12.01
C ILE A 32 8.07 -11.57 -11.06
N GLU A 33 7.24 -10.56 -10.88
CA GLU A 33 7.46 -9.50 -9.90
C GLU A 33 7.39 -10.01 -8.47
N GLU A 34 6.38 -10.80 -8.13
CA GLU A 34 6.28 -11.46 -6.82
C GLU A 34 7.49 -12.37 -6.58
N ALA A 35 7.90 -13.13 -7.60
CA ALA A 35 9.13 -13.92 -7.55
C ALA A 35 10.38 -13.06 -7.33
N HIS A 36 10.44 -11.86 -7.92
CA HIS A 36 11.55 -10.92 -7.71
C HIS A 36 11.57 -10.39 -6.28
N TRP A 37 10.40 -10.06 -5.71
CA TRP A 37 10.29 -9.62 -4.31
C TRP A 37 10.76 -10.72 -3.36
N PHE A 38 10.27 -11.95 -3.56
CA PHE A 38 10.72 -13.12 -2.80
C PHE A 38 12.24 -13.34 -2.94
N TYR A 39 12.78 -13.21 -4.16
CA TYR A 39 14.20 -13.28 -4.40
C TYR A 39 14.99 -12.22 -3.61
N THR A 40 14.51 -10.98 -3.61
CA THR A 40 15.16 -9.89 -2.87
C THR A 40 15.05 -10.05 -1.36
N ASP A 41 13.99 -10.67 -0.85
CA ASP A 41 13.83 -10.83 0.60
C ASP A 41 14.61 -12.02 1.15
N PHE A 42 14.63 -13.14 0.44
CA PHE A 42 15.15 -14.40 0.96
C PHE A 42 16.53 -14.78 0.40
N TYR A 43 16.87 -14.34 -0.82
CA TYR A 43 18.09 -14.78 -1.51
C TYR A 43 19.13 -13.68 -1.76
N LYS A 44 18.79 -12.38 -1.60
CA LYS A 44 19.71 -11.25 -1.92
C LYS A 44 21.10 -11.30 -1.26
N HIS A 45 21.23 -11.98 -0.13
CA HIS A 45 22.51 -12.10 0.60
C HIS A 45 23.34 -13.32 0.16
N GLN A 46 22.74 -14.23 -0.62
CA GLN A 46 23.35 -15.48 -1.07
C GLN A 46 23.63 -15.47 -2.58
N THR A 47 23.09 -14.49 -3.31
CA THR A 47 23.15 -14.41 -4.77
C THR A 47 23.42 -12.98 -5.26
N GLU A 48 23.63 -12.83 -6.58
CA GLU A 48 23.82 -11.54 -7.24
C GLU A 48 22.59 -10.63 -7.09
N LYS A 49 22.80 -9.34 -6.84
CA LYS A 49 21.71 -8.35 -6.84
C LYS A 49 21.27 -8.05 -8.27
N LEU A 50 20.12 -8.59 -8.66
CA LEU A 50 19.51 -8.34 -9.97
C LEU A 50 18.40 -7.30 -9.84
N ASN A 51 18.41 -6.29 -10.70
CA ASN A 51 17.23 -5.43 -10.86
C ASN A 51 16.09 -6.20 -11.55
N PHE A 52 14.87 -5.64 -11.50
CA PHE A 52 13.68 -6.36 -11.99
C PHE A 52 13.83 -6.82 -13.45
N LYS A 53 14.32 -5.96 -14.36
CA LYS A 53 14.54 -6.32 -15.77
C LYS A 53 15.52 -7.50 -15.92
N GLN A 54 16.67 -7.43 -15.25
CA GLN A 54 17.70 -8.48 -15.31
C GLN A 54 17.17 -9.80 -14.73
N PHE A 55 16.39 -9.71 -13.66
CA PHE A 55 15.76 -10.86 -13.02
C PHE A 55 14.73 -11.51 -13.96
N THR A 56 13.81 -10.72 -14.53
CA THR A 56 12.81 -11.20 -15.50
C THR A 56 13.46 -11.92 -16.67
N GLU A 57 14.46 -11.31 -17.31
CA GLU A 57 15.16 -11.93 -18.44
C GLU A 57 15.84 -13.25 -18.02
N SER A 58 16.45 -13.27 -16.84
CA SER A 58 17.14 -14.47 -16.32
C SER A 58 16.19 -15.60 -15.99
N LEU A 59 15.05 -15.30 -15.32
CA LEU A 59 14.08 -16.31 -14.88
C LEU A 59 13.30 -16.89 -16.06
N LEU A 60 12.90 -16.06 -17.03
CA LEU A 60 12.25 -16.52 -18.25
C LEU A 60 13.18 -17.43 -19.06
N ARG A 61 14.44 -17.00 -19.27
CA ARG A 61 15.43 -17.82 -19.97
C ARG A 61 15.65 -19.17 -19.27
N TYR A 62 15.66 -19.19 -17.93
CA TYR A 62 15.80 -20.42 -17.16
C TYR A 62 14.66 -21.42 -17.42
N ASN A 63 13.44 -20.91 -17.59
CA ASN A 63 12.24 -21.70 -17.86
C ASN A 63 12.00 -21.94 -19.36
N ASN A 64 12.98 -21.66 -20.22
CA ASN A 64 12.85 -21.74 -21.70
C ASN A 64 11.72 -20.88 -22.26
N MET A 65 11.38 -19.77 -21.60
CA MET A 65 10.37 -18.81 -22.03
C MET A 65 11.03 -17.63 -22.74
N ARG A 66 10.32 -17.05 -23.71
CA ARG A 66 10.80 -15.89 -24.45
C ARG A 66 10.71 -14.63 -23.58
N PHE A 67 11.78 -13.84 -23.58
CA PHE A 67 11.74 -12.46 -23.08
C PHE A 67 11.56 -11.49 -24.24
N SER A 68 10.63 -10.54 -24.09
CA SER A 68 10.38 -9.46 -25.04
C SER A 68 10.53 -8.12 -24.35
N LEU A 69 11.44 -7.29 -24.85
CA LEU A 69 11.65 -5.96 -24.30
C LEU A 69 10.44 -5.04 -24.54
N ALA A 70 9.66 -5.29 -25.60
CA ALA A 70 8.43 -4.55 -25.90
C ALA A 70 7.35 -4.86 -24.85
N GLU A 71 7.05 -6.14 -24.61
CA GLU A 71 6.08 -6.57 -23.59
C GLU A 71 6.49 -6.09 -22.19
N TYR A 72 7.77 -6.17 -21.85
CA TYR A 72 8.27 -5.64 -20.58
C TYR A 72 8.00 -4.13 -20.45
N ARG A 73 8.25 -3.34 -21.49
CA ARG A 73 7.98 -1.88 -21.47
C ARG A 73 6.49 -1.59 -21.37
N ASP A 74 5.67 -2.35 -22.07
CA ASP A 74 4.21 -2.22 -22.05
C ASP A 74 3.65 -2.56 -20.67
N PHE A 75 4.15 -3.63 -20.04
CA PHE A 75 3.85 -3.97 -18.65
C PHE A 75 4.24 -2.86 -17.69
N MET A 76 5.45 -2.30 -17.80
CA MET A 76 5.87 -1.19 -16.93
C MET A 76 4.96 0.04 -17.09
N ARG A 77 4.48 0.31 -18.32
CA ARG A 77 3.50 1.39 -18.60
C ARG A 77 2.14 1.05 -18.00
N TYR A 78 1.66 -0.17 -18.17
CA TYR A 78 0.41 -0.67 -17.58
C TYR A 78 0.46 -0.59 -16.05
N LYS A 79 1.50 -1.15 -15.43
CA LYS A 79 1.73 -1.17 -13.99
C LYS A 79 1.74 0.22 -13.37
N LYS A 80 2.24 1.23 -14.10
CA LYS A 80 2.20 2.63 -13.66
C LYS A 80 0.77 3.15 -13.56
N ASN A 81 -0.16 2.66 -14.38
CA ASN A 81 -1.54 3.12 -14.47
C ASN A 81 -2.54 2.34 -13.60
N VAL A 82 -2.11 1.26 -12.95
CA VAL A 82 -2.95 0.51 -12.01
C VAL A 82 -3.48 1.45 -10.91
N PRO A 83 -4.80 1.47 -10.64
CA PRO A 83 -5.40 2.24 -9.56
C PRO A 83 -4.77 1.90 -8.21
N VAL A 84 -4.70 2.89 -7.33
CA VAL A 84 -4.16 2.77 -5.99
C VAL A 84 -5.27 3.09 -5.00
N CYS A 85 -5.45 2.23 -4.00
CA CYS A 85 -6.40 2.44 -2.92
C CYS A 85 -5.67 2.37 -1.58
N GLY A 86 -6.16 3.13 -0.61
CA GLY A 86 -5.58 3.21 0.73
C GLY A 86 -6.47 3.98 1.67
N ALA A 87 -5.95 4.36 2.84
CA ALA A 87 -6.78 4.98 3.87
C ALA A 87 -6.12 6.18 4.56
N ILE A 88 -6.96 7.10 5.04
CA ILE A 88 -6.57 8.19 5.95
C ILE A 88 -7.09 7.81 7.33
N LEU A 89 -6.20 7.30 8.19
CA LEU A 89 -6.55 6.89 9.54
C LEU A 89 -6.42 8.07 10.49
N PHE A 90 -7.54 8.54 11.03
CA PHE A 90 -7.60 9.57 12.06
C PHE A 90 -7.61 8.95 13.46
N ASN A 91 -6.89 9.59 14.38
CA ASN A 91 -6.95 9.21 15.79
C ASN A 91 -8.32 9.55 16.40
N GLN A 92 -8.55 9.14 17.65
CA GLN A 92 -9.79 9.41 18.39
C GLN A 92 -10.14 10.89 18.56
N HIS A 93 -9.16 11.80 18.42
CA HIS A 93 -9.38 13.24 18.54
C HIS A 93 -9.42 13.96 17.18
N PHE A 94 -9.34 13.21 16.08
CA PHE A 94 -9.30 13.72 14.70
C PHE A 94 -8.22 14.79 14.45
N ASN A 95 -7.14 14.81 15.25
CA ASN A 95 -6.09 15.81 15.18
C ASN A 95 -4.74 15.26 14.71
N LYS A 96 -4.61 13.93 14.63
CA LYS A 96 -3.46 13.23 14.04
C LYS A 96 -3.92 12.23 12.99
N ILE A 97 -3.04 11.98 12.01
CA ILE A 97 -3.20 10.94 11.02
C ILE A 97 -2.04 9.94 11.07
N LEU A 98 -2.33 8.66 10.81
CA LEU A 98 -1.30 7.62 10.73
C LEU A 98 -0.65 7.66 9.35
N LEU A 99 0.68 7.75 9.32
CA LEU A 99 1.47 7.78 8.11
C LEU A 99 2.55 6.71 8.13
N VAL A 100 2.91 6.24 6.94
CA VAL A 100 3.99 5.28 6.72
C VAL A 100 5.10 5.90 5.88
N ARG A 101 6.31 5.37 6.00
CA ARG A 101 7.44 5.67 5.11
C ARG A 101 8.18 4.38 4.81
N GLY A 102 8.40 4.11 3.53
CA GLY A 102 9.15 2.94 3.09
C GLY A 102 10.66 3.15 3.11
N TYR A 103 11.44 2.07 3.10
CA TYR A 103 12.92 2.14 3.15
C TYR A 103 13.54 2.95 2.01
N ASN A 104 12.93 2.89 0.82
CA ASN A 104 13.40 3.59 -0.38
C ASN A 104 12.59 4.87 -0.68
N GLN A 105 11.76 5.32 0.25
CA GLN A 105 10.91 6.51 0.10
C GLN A 105 11.40 7.63 1.01
N ARG A 106 11.53 8.83 0.45
CA ARG A 106 11.94 10.01 1.22
C ARG A 106 10.80 10.54 2.08
N SER A 107 9.61 10.66 1.50
CA SER A 107 8.45 11.28 2.12
C SER A 107 7.49 10.25 2.73
N PHE A 108 6.81 10.66 3.79
CA PHE A 108 5.67 9.93 4.35
C PHE A 108 4.48 9.95 3.39
N TYR A 109 3.72 8.86 3.42
CA TYR A 109 2.52 8.67 2.62
C TYR A 109 1.43 7.95 3.44
N PHE A 110 0.20 7.96 2.92
CA PHE A 110 -0.93 7.20 3.49
C PHE A 110 -0.74 5.70 3.23
N PRO A 111 -1.08 4.81 4.17
CA PRO A 111 -1.04 3.38 3.89
C PRO A 111 -1.94 3.05 2.68
N LYS A 112 -1.34 2.49 1.63
CA LYS A 112 -1.98 2.32 0.31
C LYS A 112 -1.16 1.39 -0.59
N GLY A 113 -1.84 0.78 -1.54
CA GLY A 113 -1.18 0.10 -2.65
C GLY A 113 -2.10 -0.18 -3.81
N LYS A 114 -1.68 -1.10 -4.67
CA LYS A 114 -2.29 -1.26 -6.00
C LYS A 114 -3.46 -2.21 -5.94
N LYS A 115 -4.53 -1.83 -6.63
CA LYS A 115 -5.69 -2.67 -6.79
C LYS A 115 -5.34 -3.91 -7.62
N SER A 116 -5.70 -5.07 -7.10
CA SER A 116 -5.67 -6.33 -7.82
C SER A 116 -6.79 -6.38 -8.86
N ARG A 117 -6.68 -7.32 -9.80
CA ARG A 117 -7.73 -7.58 -10.79
C ARG A 117 -8.99 -8.07 -10.07
N ASP A 118 -10.14 -7.54 -10.48
CA ASP A 118 -11.48 -7.86 -9.95
C ASP A 118 -11.70 -7.56 -8.45
N GLU A 119 -10.72 -6.95 -7.77
CA GLU A 119 -10.82 -6.49 -6.38
C GLU A 119 -11.61 -5.18 -6.29
N LEU A 120 -12.48 -5.02 -5.29
CA LEU A 120 -13.16 -3.74 -5.06
C LEU A 120 -12.19 -2.70 -4.49
N PRO A 121 -12.40 -1.38 -4.74
CA PRO A 121 -11.51 -0.36 -4.21
C PRO A 121 -11.39 -0.36 -2.68
N GLU A 122 -12.47 -0.69 -1.97
CA GLU A 122 -12.50 -0.79 -0.51
C GLU A 122 -11.71 -2.00 -0.01
N GLU A 123 -11.94 -3.18 -0.59
CA GLU A 123 -11.18 -4.41 -0.29
C GLU A 123 -9.67 -4.19 -0.48
N CYS A 124 -9.29 -3.50 -1.55
CA CYS A 124 -7.89 -3.12 -1.77
C CYS A 124 -7.36 -2.21 -0.65
N ALA A 125 -8.11 -1.19 -0.24
CA ALA A 125 -7.68 -0.33 0.85
C ALA A 125 -7.54 -1.09 2.17
N ILE A 126 -8.47 -2.00 2.49
CA ILE A 126 -8.42 -2.85 3.69
C ILE A 126 -7.17 -3.72 3.67
N ARG A 127 -6.95 -4.45 2.57
CA ARG A 127 -5.80 -5.35 2.40
C ARG A 127 -4.47 -4.59 2.53
N GLU A 128 -4.32 -3.49 1.80
CA GLU A 128 -3.07 -2.72 1.76
C GLU A 128 -2.75 -2.09 3.12
N VAL A 129 -3.77 -1.60 3.84
CA VAL A 129 -3.58 -1.08 5.20
C VAL A 129 -3.18 -2.20 6.15
N TYR A 130 -3.83 -3.36 6.06
CA TYR A 130 -3.44 -4.52 6.86
C TYR A 130 -2.01 -4.99 6.56
N GLU A 131 -1.59 -4.99 5.30
CA GLU A 131 -0.23 -5.34 4.88
C GLU A 131 0.82 -4.33 5.38
N GLU A 132 0.61 -3.03 5.16
CA GLU A 132 1.61 -2.00 5.48
C GLU A 132 1.66 -1.66 6.98
N VAL A 133 0.54 -1.70 7.71
CA VAL A 133 0.48 -1.31 9.14
C VAL A 133 -0.02 -2.39 10.10
N GLY A 134 -0.50 -3.52 9.62
CA GLY A 134 -0.92 -4.64 10.47
C GLY A 134 -2.26 -4.43 11.19
N TYR A 135 -3.09 -3.49 10.71
CA TYR A 135 -4.31 -3.07 11.37
C TYR A 135 -5.52 -3.24 10.44
N ASN A 136 -6.57 -3.94 10.91
CA ASN A 136 -7.79 -4.13 10.12
C ASN A 136 -8.70 -2.89 10.24
N ILE A 137 -9.12 -2.35 9.09
CA ILE A 137 -9.98 -1.18 8.99
C ILE A 137 -11.39 -1.48 8.45
N GLU A 138 -11.71 -2.74 8.14
CA GLU A 138 -12.96 -3.16 7.49
C GLU A 138 -14.22 -2.53 8.12
N GLU A 139 -14.36 -2.61 9.45
CA GLU A 139 -15.53 -2.06 10.16
C GLU A 139 -15.41 -0.57 10.53
N LYS A 140 -14.35 0.11 10.07
CA LYS A 140 -14.04 1.51 10.44
C LYS A 140 -13.99 2.47 9.25
N ILE A 141 -14.15 1.95 8.03
CA ILE A 141 -14.22 2.76 6.81
C ILE A 141 -15.52 3.57 6.80
N ILE A 142 -15.44 4.80 6.32
CA ILE A 142 -16.59 5.69 6.15
C ILE A 142 -16.78 6.04 4.68
N GLY A 143 -17.96 5.68 4.15
CA GLY A 143 -18.41 6.02 2.80
C GLY A 143 -17.64 5.33 1.67
N ASP A 144 -17.89 5.73 0.43
CA ASP A 144 -17.44 5.01 -0.78
C ASP A 144 -15.99 5.31 -1.22
N GLY A 145 -15.23 5.99 -0.35
CA GLY A 145 -13.87 6.46 -0.62
C GLY A 145 -13.81 7.67 -1.56
N ILE A 146 -12.73 8.45 -1.42
CA ILE A 146 -12.57 9.75 -2.09
C ILE A 146 -11.49 9.62 -3.16
N ALA A 147 -11.83 9.95 -4.41
CA ALA A 147 -10.83 10.05 -5.48
C ALA A 147 -10.03 11.35 -5.32
N VAL A 148 -8.76 11.24 -4.91
CA VAL A 148 -7.90 12.40 -4.60
C VAL A 148 -6.90 12.73 -5.70
N ASP A 149 -6.73 11.81 -6.66
CA ASP A 149 -5.99 11.98 -7.90
C ASP A 149 -6.59 10.99 -8.93
N ARG A 150 -6.22 11.11 -10.20
CA ARG A 150 -6.69 10.26 -11.32
C ARG A 150 -6.64 8.76 -11.02
N ARG A 151 -5.70 8.32 -10.17
CA ARG A 151 -5.52 6.89 -9.82
C ARG A 151 -5.65 6.59 -8.34
N LEU A 152 -5.65 7.61 -7.47
CA LEU A 152 -5.59 7.40 -6.03
C LEU A 152 -6.97 7.60 -5.41
N ARG A 153 -7.47 6.55 -4.76
CA ARG A 153 -8.66 6.60 -3.90
C ARG A 153 -8.26 6.39 -2.46
N LEU A 154 -8.77 7.22 -1.56
CA LEU A 154 -8.50 7.14 -0.13
C LEU A 154 -9.80 7.00 0.66
N PHE A 155 -9.81 6.07 1.61
CA PHE A 155 -10.93 5.82 2.51
C PHE A 155 -10.68 6.48 3.87
N PRO A 156 -11.56 7.37 4.34
CA PRO A 156 -11.47 7.90 5.69
C PRO A 156 -11.76 6.80 6.71
N VAL A 157 -10.90 6.70 7.73
CA VAL A 157 -11.05 5.78 8.86
C VAL A 157 -10.91 6.59 10.14
N ILE A 158 -11.85 6.47 11.07
CA ILE A 158 -11.87 7.27 12.30
C ILE A 158 -11.75 6.40 13.55
N ASN A 159 -11.56 7.06 14.71
CA ASN A 159 -11.55 6.40 16.02
C ASN A 159 -10.52 5.27 16.12
N VAL A 160 -9.36 5.47 15.51
CA VAL A 160 -8.20 4.59 15.70
C VAL A 160 -7.47 5.06 16.96
N ARG A 161 -7.18 4.15 17.88
CA ARG A 161 -6.49 4.50 19.13
C ARG A 161 -5.01 4.70 18.84
N GLU A 162 -4.39 5.67 19.50
CA GLU A 162 -2.96 5.91 19.30
C GLU A 162 -2.10 4.82 19.95
N GLU A 163 -2.64 4.13 20.95
CA GLU A 163 -2.01 3.01 21.66
C GLU A 163 -2.04 1.69 20.86
N GLU A 164 -2.75 1.64 19.73
CA GLU A 164 -2.72 0.45 18.87
C GLU A 164 -1.29 0.15 18.42
N ILE A 165 -0.97 -1.13 18.37
CA ILE A 165 0.35 -1.60 17.94
C ILE A 165 0.33 -1.83 16.43
N PHE A 166 0.93 -0.90 15.69
CA PHE A 166 1.09 -1.01 14.24
C PHE A 166 2.39 -1.70 13.88
N ILE A 167 2.30 -2.83 13.18
CA ILE A 167 3.44 -3.62 12.72
C ILE A 167 3.18 -4.05 11.28
N THR A 168 4.07 -3.62 10.38
CA THR A 168 4.03 -4.05 8.97
C THR A 168 4.10 -5.56 8.86
N LYS A 169 3.29 -6.13 7.96
CA LYS A 169 3.31 -7.55 7.62
C LYS A 169 4.24 -7.84 6.44
N THR A 170 4.66 -6.81 5.70
CA THR A 170 5.57 -6.93 4.57
C THR A 170 7.04 -6.81 5.02
N ARG A 171 7.94 -7.43 4.26
CA ARG A 171 9.38 -7.44 4.58
C ARG A 171 10.07 -6.34 3.77
N ASN A 172 10.97 -5.61 4.42
CA ASN A 172 11.82 -4.59 3.77
C ASN A 172 11.08 -3.48 3.01
N GLU A 173 9.77 -3.32 3.22
CA GLU A 173 8.96 -2.31 2.52
C GLU A 173 8.78 -1.07 3.38
N ILE A 174 8.18 -1.22 4.57
CA ILE A 174 7.90 -0.13 5.51
C ILE A 174 9.04 0.03 6.52
N ALA A 175 9.66 1.21 6.54
CA ALA A 175 10.72 1.56 7.49
C ALA A 175 10.18 2.24 8.76
N GLN A 176 9.08 2.97 8.64
CA GLN A 176 8.52 3.72 9.75
C GLN A 176 7.00 3.85 9.62
N ILE A 177 6.32 3.68 10.76
CA ILE A 177 4.89 3.96 10.94
C ILE A 177 4.80 4.97 12.09
N LYS A 178 4.05 6.06 11.93
CA LYS A 178 3.89 7.06 13.00
C LYS A 178 2.61 7.86 12.88
N TRP A 179 2.10 8.27 14.04
CA TRP A 179 1.08 9.32 14.15
C TRP A 179 1.71 10.70 13.92
N VAL A 180 1.07 11.52 13.09
CA VAL A 180 1.52 12.88 12.80
C VAL A 180 0.39 13.87 13.04
N PRO A 181 0.60 14.91 13.87
CA PRO A 181 -0.37 15.99 14.02
C PRO A 181 -0.62 16.72 12.70
N ILE A 182 -1.90 16.96 12.41
CA ILE A 182 -2.32 17.70 11.21
C ILE A 182 -1.71 19.12 11.23
N SER A 183 -1.62 19.74 12.41
CA SER A 183 -0.96 21.04 12.60
C SER A 183 0.52 21.02 12.19
N THR A 184 1.25 19.95 12.51
CA THR A 184 2.66 19.78 12.09
C THR A 184 2.78 19.74 10.57
N ILE A 185 1.86 19.07 9.88
CA ILE A 185 1.88 19.00 8.41
C ILE A 185 1.60 20.39 7.80
N ARG A 186 0.68 21.17 8.40
CA ARG A 186 0.36 22.54 7.96
C ARG A 186 1.55 23.49 8.09
N SER A 187 2.25 23.47 9.21
CA SER A 187 3.32 24.44 9.51
C SER A 187 4.69 24.03 8.99
N SER A 188 4.89 22.74 8.72
CA SER A 188 6.19 22.23 8.32
C SER A 188 6.60 22.76 6.95
N SER A 189 7.87 23.15 6.78
CA SER A 189 8.52 23.35 5.47
C SER A 189 9.23 22.10 4.97
N ASP A 190 9.20 21.02 5.77
CA ASP A 190 9.91 19.77 5.50
C ASP A 190 9.38 19.08 4.24
N MET A 191 10.32 18.52 3.47
CA MET A 191 10.07 17.68 2.31
C MET A 191 9.52 16.30 2.70
N ASP A 192 9.69 15.88 3.95
CA ASP A 192 9.18 14.62 4.48
C ASP A 192 7.65 14.50 4.33
N TYR A 193 6.91 15.62 4.32
CA TYR A 193 5.44 15.63 4.16
C TYR A 193 4.97 16.14 2.80
N SER A 194 5.86 16.25 1.81
CA SER A 194 5.54 16.83 0.50
C SER A 194 4.41 16.11 -0.24
N PHE A 195 4.27 14.79 -0.09
CA PHE A 195 3.16 14.03 -0.64
C PHE A 195 1.84 14.36 0.06
N ILE A 196 1.82 14.35 1.40
CA ILE A 196 0.61 14.60 2.21
C ILE A 196 0.11 16.04 2.07
N LYS A 197 1.02 17.01 1.95
CA LYS A 197 0.66 18.43 1.76
C LYS A 197 -0.23 18.67 0.54
N LYS A 198 -0.10 17.88 -0.52
CA LYS A 198 -0.96 17.95 -1.71
C LYS A 198 -2.43 17.63 -1.42
N HIS A 199 -2.68 16.93 -0.31
CA HIS A 199 -4.00 16.49 0.13
C HIS A 199 -4.42 17.15 1.45
N LEU A 200 -3.72 18.21 1.87
CA LEU A 200 -3.95 18.84 3.17
C LEU A 200 -5.35 19.45 3.28
N GLU A 201 -5.83 20.12 2.24
CA GLU A 201 -7.18 20.70 2.22
C GLU A 201 -8.26 19.64 2.43
N LEU A 202 -8.12 18.48 1.81
CA LEU A 202 -9.02 17.34 2.01
C LEU A 202 -8.98 16.84 3.46
N ILE A 203 -7.78 16.64 4.02
CA ILE A 203 -7.61 16.16 5.39
C ILE A 203 -8.28 17.12 6.38
N VAL A 204 -8.10 18.43 6.16
CA VAL A 204 -8.70 19.48 6.99
C VAL A 204 -10.22 19.50 6.86
N SER A 205 -10.75 19.39 5.63
CA SER A 205 -12.19 19.33 5.40
C SER A 205 -12.84 18.13 6.12
N LEU A 206 -12.22 16.95 6.02
CA LEU A 206 -12.66 15.75 6.73
C LEU A 206 -12.59 15.93 8.25
N GLN A 207 -11.49 16.50 8.76
CA GLN A 207 -11.34 16.82 10.18
C GLN A 207 -12.49 17.72 10.66
N ASP A 208 -12.79 18.80 9.94
CA ASP A 208 -13.83 19.75 10.31
C ASP A 208 -15.23 19.09 10.27
N GLU A 209 -15.49 18.22 9.30
CA GLU A 209 -16.73 17.44 9.21
C GLU A 209 -16.89 16.47 10.39
N PHE A 210 -15.83 15.72 10.72
CA PHE A 210 -15.84 14.79 11.86
C PHE A 210 -15.98 15.51 13.19
N MET A 211 -15.35 16.68 13.35
CA MET A 211 -15.52 17.49 14.55
C MET A 211 -16.96 18.01 14.67
N LYS A 212 -17.56 18.52 13.58
CA LYS A 212 -18.97 18.99 13.60
C LYS A 212 -19.96 17.87 13.93
N THR A 213 -19.75 16.67 13.39
CA THR A 213 -20.63 15.52 13.62
C THR A 213 -20.46 14.93 15.02
N ARG A 214 -19.24 14.92 15.56
CA ARG A 214 -18.96 14.49 16.94
C ARG A 214 -19.82 15.21 17.97
N PHE A 215 -19.95 16.54 17.84
CA PHE A 215 -20.72 17.36 18.78
C PHE A 215 -22.23 17.37 18.54
N ARG A 216 -22.75 16.70 17.49
CA ARG A 216 -24.19 16.45 17.38
C ARG A 216 -24.69 15.49 18.46
N PHE A 217 -23.80 14.65 19.01
CA PHE A 217 -24.06 13.89 20.22
C PHE A 217 -23.76 14.77 21.43
N ASN A 218 -24.79 15.32 22.07
CA ASN A 218 -24.64 16.09 23.30
C ASN A 218 -24.01 15.19 24.38
N MET A 219 -22.74 15.45 24.73
CA MET A 219 -22.01 14.71 25.75
C MET A 219 -22.64 14.86 27.15
N GLU A 220 -23.34 15.95 27.43
CA GLU A 220 -24.06 16.13 28.70
C GLU A 220 -25.17 15.08 28.89
N ARG A 221 -25.72 14.52 27.80
CA ARG A 221 -26.68 13.41 27.87
C ARG A 221 -26.00 12.08 28.19
N PHE A 222 -24.73 11.89 27.85
CA PHE A 222 -23.99 10.67 28.19
C PHE A 222 -23.50 10.68 29.63
N ASP A 223 -23.09 11.84 30.16
CA ASP A 223 -22.69 11.99 31.57
C ASP A 223 -23.85 11.75 32.56
N GLN A 224 -25.09 11.82 32.08
CA GLN A 224 -26.30 11.47 32.83
C GLN A 224 -26.69 9.98 32.73
N ILE A 225 -26.19 9.24 31.75
CA ILE A 225 -26.50 7.81 31.57
C ILE A 225 -25.66 6.91 32.49
N TRP A 226 -24.50 7.41 32.95
CA TRP A 226 -23.55 6.66 33.79
C TRP A 226 -23.49 7.15 35.25
N LYS A 227 -24.47 7.95 35.69
CA LYS A 227 -24.73 8.27 37.11
C LYS A 227 -26.00 7.59 37.57
#